data_AF-A0A969Q0R0-F1
#
_entry.id   AF-A0A969Q0R0-F1
#
_cell.length_a   1.000
_cell.length_b   1.000
_cell.length_c   1.000
_cell.angle_alpha   90.00
_cell.angle_beta   90.00
_cell.angle_gamma   90.00
#
_symmetry.space_group_name_H-M   'P 1'
#
loop_
_entity.id
_entity.type
_entity.pdbx_description
1 polymer ?
#
loop_
_entity_poly.entity_id
_entity_poly.type
_entity_poly.pdbx_seq_one_letter_code
_entity_poly.pdbx_strand_id
1 'polypeptide(L)'
;MFPYDSFRWRGLDGSEVIAHFPPTHFAQDFQYGNLRRQWSDYREKHIAEENLFIYGWGDGGGGPTRMMVEHSQRAARFPGLPKIRAQKSEAFFDRLADNSMKLPVWDDELYMEGHRGTYTSKGALKRANRRGELLYRDVEMLSSFLKAFGGPMIQERLNVGWKHLLLNQFHDTLTGSHVGEAMPDILEDYCIAEEIAETIKCELLSFLGNSVGEVGDLVVVNTLHSRKALIKFKSSIAVHGLEFDDGHNWPVQKIDDGYVSYANLPSHGWATARLLTKVAPIQTQTAAFGDNRIDTNYYSIHIGTNGQFTRIYDKVNEREVLSGEGNVFQVFEDDPGKSFGAWDIAYHFEEYRYPVEQTSQWKLIDNGAVFARFSPNGKCSTAPSTNT
;
A
#
# COMPACT_ATOMS: atom_id res chain seq x y z
N MET A 1 -0.23 -12.31 -23.91
CA MET A 1 -0.38 -13.72 -23.47
C MET A 1 0.98 -14.21 -23.03
N PHE A 2 1.05 -14.81 -21.83
CA PHE A 2 2.30 -15.26 -21.22
C PHE A 2 2.91 -16.47 -21.98
N PRO A 3 4.24 -16.57 -22.11
CA PRO A 3 4.88 -17.50 -23.05
C PRO A 3 5.09 -18.93 -22.51
N TYR A 4 4.98 -19.19 -21.20
CA TYR A 4 5.32 -20.48 -20.59
C TYR A 4 4.19 -21.04 -19.74
N ASP A 5 4.10 -22.37 -19.67
CA ASP A 5 3.22 -23.07 -18.72
C ASP A 5 4.02 -23.67 -17.56
N SER A 6 5.28 -24.05 -17.77
CA SER A 6 6.21 -24.44 -16.69
C SER A 6 7.52 -23.67 -16.82
N PHE A 7 7.92 -22.98 -15.76
CA PHE A 7 9.10 -22.10 -15.79
C PHE A 7 9.71 -21.94 -14.39
N ARG A 8 10.93 -21.43 -14.33
CA ARG A 8 11.52 -20.90 -13.09
C ARG A 8 11.25 -19.42 -13.03
N TRP A 9 10.61 -18.95 -11.96
CA TRP A 9 10.39 -17.54 -11.72
C TRP A 9 11.48 -17.01 -10.81
N ARG A 10 12.25 -16.03 -11.31
CA ARG A 10 13.34 -15.39 -10.57
C ARG A 10 12.87 -14.11 -9.91
N GLY A 11 13.10 -14.00 -8.60
CA GLY A 11 12.88 -12.78 -7.83
C GLY A 11 13.99 -11.76 -8.02
N LEU A 12 13.75 -10.53 -7.56
CA LEU A 12 14.70 -9.41 -7.69
C LEU A 12 16.07 -9.68 -7.01
N ASP A 13 16.12 -10.58 -6.04
CA ASP A 13 17.34 -10.99 -5.33
C ASP A 13 18.06 -12.18 -6.00
N GLY A 14 17.52 -12.68 -7.11
CA GLY A 14 18.05 -13.84 -7.85
C GLY A 14 17.58 -15.20 -7.32
N SER A 15 16.77 -15.25 -6.25
CA SER A 15 16.13 -16.49 -5.80
C SER A 15 15.13 -16.99 -6.86
N GLU A 16 14.98 -18.31 -6.97
CA GLU A 16 14.10 -18.91 -7.99
C GLU A 16 13.10 -19.89 -7.37
N VAL A 17 11.87 -19.85 -7.87
CA VAL A 17 10.82 -20.85 -7.59
C VAL A 17 10.34 -21.50 -8.87
N ILE A 18 9.89 -22.75 -8.81
CA ILE A 18 9.24 -23.40 -9.95
C ILE A 18 7.79 -22.92 -9.98
N ALA A 19 7.38 -22.34 -11.10
CA ALA A 19 6.03 -21.88 -11.34
C ALA A 19 5.37 -22.73 -12.45
N HIS A 20 4.07 -22.92 -12.32
CA HIS A 20 3.28 -23.66 -13.30
C HIS A 20 1.90 -23.02 -13.51
N PHE A 21 1.59 -22.70 -14.76
CA PHE A 21 0.28 -22.24 -15.22
C PHE A 21 -0.36 -23.34 -16.07
N PRO A 22 -1.39 -24.03 -15.55
CA PRO A 22 -2.14 -24.99 -16.36
C PRO A 22 -2.75 -24.31 -17.60
N PRO A 23 -2.73 -24.96 -18.79
CA PRO A 23 -3.33 -24.38 -20.00
C PRO A 23 -4.85 -24.19 -19.93
N THR A 24 -5.51 -24.82 -18.95
CA THR A 24 -6.95 -24.63 -18.68
C THR A 24 -7.15 -23.96 -17.31
N HIS A 25 -8.31 -23.33 -17.14
CA HIS A 25 -8.70 -22.63 -15.90
C HIS A 25 -8.64 -23.55 -14.67
N PHE A 26 -8.47 -23.03 -13.45
CA PHE A 26 -8.36 -23.84 -12.23
C PHE A 26 -9.66 -24.54 -11.78
N ALA A 27 -10.78 -24.27 -12.45
CA ALA A 27 -12.09 -24.83 -12.17
C ALA A 27 -12.63 -25.62 -13.37
N GLN A 28 -12.01 -26.78 -13.67
CA GLN A 28 -12.44 -27.64 -14.77
C GLN A 28 -13.38 -28.76 -14.36
N ASP A 29 -14.01 -29.34 -15.37
CA ASP A 29 -14.64 -30.66 -15.33
C ASP A 29 -13.95 -31.65 -16.29
N PHE A 30 -14.31 -32.92 -16.18
CA PHE A 30 -13.72 -33.99 -17.01
C PHE A 30 -14.37 -34.11 -18.40
N GLN A 31 -14.88 -33.03 -18.96
CA GLN A 31 -15.28 -33.04 -20.37
C GLN A 31 -14.07 -33.34 -21.25
N TYR A 32 -14.27 -34.19 -22.26
CA TYR A 32 -13.21 -34.62 -23.16
C TYR A 32 -12.45 -33.44 -23.79
N GLY A 33 -13.16 -32.36 -24.14
CA GLY A 33 -12.56 -31.14 -24.69
C GLY A 33 -11.54 -30.51 -23.74
N ASN A 34 -11.86 -30.39 -22.45
CA ASN A 34 -10.98 -29.81 -21.43
C ASN A 34 -9.74 -30.68 -21.21
N LEU A 35 -9.90 -32.00 -21.12
CA LEU A 35 -8.78 -32.93 -20.95
C LEU A 35 -7.86 -32.95 -22.17
N ARG A 36 -8.43 -32.94 -23.38
CA ARG A 36 -7.67 -32.86 -24.62
C ARG A 36 -6.90 -31.54 -24.70
N ARG A 37 -7.54 -30.43 -24.37
CA ARG A 37 -6.96 -29.09 -24.38
C ARG A 37 -5.82 -28.95 -23.37
N GLN A 38 -6.03 -29.43 -22.15
CA GLN A 38 -5.02 -29.43 -21.09
C GLN A 38 -3.71 -30.05 -21.58
N TRP A 39 -3.79 -31.15 -22.33
CA TRP A 39 -2.60 -31.67 -22.97
C TRP A 39 -2.23 -30.82 -24.17
N SER A 40 -3.03 -30.70 -25.22
CA SER A 40 -2.64 -30.10 -26.51
C SER A 40 -1.99 -28.72 -26.38
N ASP A 41 -2.42 -27.91 -25.42
CA ASP A 41 -1.99 -26.53 -25.29
C ASP A 41 -0.73 -26.38 -24.39
N TYR A 42 -0.35 -27.42 -23.63
CA TYR A 42 0.84 -27.38 -22.79
C TYR A 42 2.13 -27.26 -23.62
N ARG A 43 2.92 -26.22 -23.38
CA ARG A 43 4.10 -25.85 -24.19
C ARG A 43 5.35 -26.66 -23.82
N GLU A 44 5.62 -26.84 -22.54
CA GLU A 44 6.85 -27.48 -22.04
C GLU A 44 6.80 -29.02 -21.98
N LYS A 45 5.91 -29.67 -22.75
CA LYS A 45 5.81 -31.16 -22.84
C LYS A 45 7.10 -31.89 -23.16
N HIS A 46 7.97 -31.22 -23.91
CA HIS A 46 9.26 -31.74 -24.34
C HIS A 46 10.30 -31.73 -23.21
N ILE A 47 10.04 -30.99 -22.13
CA ILE A 47 10.85 -30.93 -20.92
C ILE A 47 10.22 -31.78 -19.81
N ALA A 48 8.90 -31.66 -19.61
CA ALA A 48 8.15 -32.43 -18.64
C ALA A 48 6.97 -33.15 -19.31
N GLU A 49 6.93 -34.48 -19.21
CA GLU A 49 5.91 -35.31 -19.87
C GLU A 49 4.58 -35.38 -19.07
N GLU A 50 4.37 -34.47 -18.12
CA GLU A 50 3.15 -34.38 -17.33
C GLU A 50 2.69 -32.94 -17.15
N ASN A 51 1.40 -32.77 -16.85
CA ASN A 51 0.78 -31.47 -16.66
C ASN A 51 -0.26 -31.55 -15.53
N LEU A 52 -0.46 -30.46 -14.79
CA LEU A 52 -1.40 -30.39 -13.67
C LEU A 52 -2.80 -29.99 -14.13
N PHE A 53 -3.75 -30.92 -14.07
CA PHE A 53 -5.16 -30.64 -14.33
C PHE A 53 -5.92 -30.37 -13.03
N ILE A 54 -6.47 -29.17 -12.88
CA ILE A 54 -7.19 -28.74 -11.66
C ILE A 54 -8.69 -28.76 -11.95
N TYR A 55 -9.46 -29.48 -11.13
CA TYR A 55 -10.88 -29.69 -11.32
C TYR A 55 -11.68 -29.34 -10.07
N GLY A 56 -12.95 -28.99 -10.26
CA GLY A 56 -13.85 -28.49 -9.23
C GLY A 56 -14.54 -27.21 -9.69
N TRP A 57 -15.38 -26.65 -8.82
CA TRP A 57 -15.94 -25.32 -9.04
C TRP A 57 -15.06 -24.27 -8.35
N GLY A 58 -14.92 -23.11 -8.98
CA GLY A 58 -14.16 -21.97 -8.46
C GLY A 58 -15.09 -20.85 -8.03
N ASP A 59 -14.54 -19.71 -7.65
CA ASP A 59 -15.28 -18.43 -7.58
C ASP A 59 -16.57 -18.48 -6.74
N GLY A 60 -16.49 -19.13 -5.57
CA GLY A 60 -17.64 -19.33 -4.67
C GLY A 60 -18.56 -20.50 -5.04
N GLY A 61 -18.28 -21.24 -6.12
CA GLY A 61 -19.07 -22.37 -6.62
C GLY A 61 -18.90 -23.71 -5.88
N GLY A 62 -18.06 -23.76 -4.84
CA GLY A 62 -17.79 -24.96 -4.03
C GLY A 62 -16.70 -25.88 -4.60
N GLY A 63 -16.43 -27.01 -3.94
CA GLY A 63 -15.33 -27.92 -4.36
C GLY A 63 -15.71 -28.93 -5.46
N PRO A 64 -14.84 -29.92 -5.71
CA PRO A 64 -15.15 -31.03 -6.61
C PRO A 64 -16.42 -31.79 -6.23
N THR A 65 -17.25 -32.11 -7.22
CA THR A 65 -18.46 -32.90 -7.01
C THR A 65 -18.17 -34.40 -7.00
N ARG A 66 -19.07 -35.19 -6.41
CA ARG A 66 -19.02 -36.67 -6.49
C ARG A 66 -18.94 -37.16 -7.94
N MET A 67 -19.67 -36.53 -8.85
CA MET A 67 -19.64 -36.87 -10.28
C MET A 67 -18.29 -36.59 -10.91
N MET A 68 -17.63 -35.49 -10.55
CA MET A 68 -16.27 -35.20 -11.03
C MET A 68 -15.27 -36.24 -10.54
N VAL A 69 -15.41 -36.73 -9.31
CA VAL A 69 -14.56 -37.83 -8.79
C VAL A 69 -14.77 -39.11 -9.61
N GLU A 70 -16.02 -39.49 -9.89
CA GLU A 70 -16.33 -40.65 -10.75
C GLU A 70 -15.77 -40.47 -12.18
N HIS A 71 -15.91 -39.27 -12.75
CA HIS A 71 -15.37 -38.97 -14.07
C HIS A 71 -13.84 -39.03 -14.10
N SER A 72 -13.16 -38.59 -13.03
CA SER A 72 -11.69 -38.69 -12.93
C SER A 72 -11.20 -40.14 -13.05
N GLN A 73 -11.92 -41.08 -12.42
CA GLN A 73 -11.59 -42.50 -12.45
C GLN A 73 -11.82 -43.11 -13.83
N ARG A 74 -12.87 -42.67 -14.53
CA ARG A 74 -13.17 -43.09 -15.91
C ARG A 74 -12.17 -42.50 -16.91
N ALA A 75 -11.83 -41.22 -16.75
CA ALA A 75 -10.87 -40.51 -17.60
C ALA A 75 -9.49 -41.16 -17.56
N ALA A 76 -9.07 -41.67 -16.38
CA ALA A 76 -7.82 -42.43 -16.23
C ALA A 76 -7.73 -43.72 -17.09
N ARG A 77 -8.86 -44.21 -17.61
CA ARG A 77 -8.95 -45.43 -18.44
C ARG A 77 -9.43 -45.14 -19.87
N PHE A 78 -9.61 -43.88 -20.22
CA PHE A 78 -10.23 -43.50 -21.50
C PHE A 78 -9.21 -43.58 -22.65
N PRO A 79 -9.46 -44.39 -23.70
CA PRO A 79 -8.55 -44.49 -24.84
C PRO A 79 -8.38 -43.17 -25.58
N GLY A 80 -7.13 -42.83 -25.96
CA GLY A 80 -6.84 -41.62 -26.73
C GLY A 80 -6.62 -40.35 -25.91
N LEU A 81 -6.74 -40.41 -24.58
CA LEU A 81 -6.29 -39.36 -23.68
C LEU A 81 -4.94 -39.72 -23.03
N PRO A 82 -4.14 -38.73 -22.58
CA PRO A 82 -2.99 -38.98 -21.71
C PRO A 82 -3.40 -39.73 -20.44
N LYS A 83 -2.44 -40.41 -19.82
CA LYS A 83 -2.70 -41.12 -18.56
C LYS A 83 -2.97 -40.12 -17.44
N ILE A 84 -4.20 -40.12 -16.92
CA ILE A 84 -4.62 -39.24 -15.83
C ILE A 84 -4.47 -39.95 -14.48
N ARG A 85 -4.01 -39.22 -13.45
CA ARG A 85 -3.93 -39.70 -12.06
C ARG A 85 -4.39 -38.61 -11.10
N ALA A 86 -5.33 -38.92 -10.23
CA ALA A 86 -5.71 -38.03 -9.15
C ALA A 86 -4.66 -38.09 -8.04
N GLN A 87 -3.95 -36.99 -7.80
CA GLN A 87 -2.91 -36.85 -6.78
C GLN A 87 -2.92 -35.43 -6.22
N LYS A 88 -2.14 -35.20 -5.17
CA LYS A 88 -1.88 -33.84 -4.69
C LYS A 88 -0.85 -33.14 -5.61
N SER A 89 -0.89 -31.81 -5.64
CA SER A 89 -0.03 -31.00 -6.51
C SER A 89 1.45 -31.12 -6.15
N GLU A 90 1.79 -31.37 -4.89
CA GLU A 90 3.18 -31.53 -4.42
C GLU A 90 3.89 -32.65 -5.20
N ALA A 91 3.21 -33.78 -5.43
CA ALA A 91 3.78 -34.89 -6.17
C ALA A 91 4.10 -34.52 -7.63
N PHE A 92 3.34 -33.61 -8.25
CA PHE A 92 3.63 -33.07 -9.59
C PHE A 92 4.88 -32.18 -9.54
N PHE A 93 4.95 -31.26 -8.58
CA PHE A 93 6.10 -30.36 -8.44
C PHE A 93 7.40 -31.09 -8.10
N ASP A 94 7.35 -32.15 -7.29
CA ASP A 94 8.51 -32.99 -6.99
C ASP A 94 9.12 -33.58 -8.29
N ARG A 95 8.26 -34.05 -9.21
CA ARG A 95 8.72 -34.59 -10.50
C ARG A 95 9.12 -33.51 -11.50
N LEU A 96 8.47 -32.35 -11.47
CA LEU A 96 8.85 -31.21 -12.30
C LEU A 96 10.23 -30.66 -11.87
N ALA A 97 10.55 -30.73 -10.57
CA ALA A 97 11.83 -30.30 -10.02
C ALA A 97 13.03 -31.07 -10.61
N ASP A 98 12.87 -32.36 -10.94
CA ASP A 98 13.90 -33.17 -11.62
C ASP A 98 14.30 -32.60 -12.98
N ASN A 99 13.43 -31.80 -13.62
CA ASN A 99 13.67 -31.14 -14.90
C ASN A 99 13.85 -29.62 -14.78
N SER A 100 13.88 -29.07 -13.57
CA SER A 100 13.90 -27.61 -13.31
C SER A 100 14.98 -26.84 -14.07
N MET A 101 16.19 -27.40 -14.17
CA MET A 101 17.32 -26.77 -14.87
C MET A 101 17.13 -26.64 -16.38
N LYS A 102 16.19 -27.39 -16.96
CA LYS A 102 15.82 -27.32 -18.38
C LYS A 102 14.66 -26.36 -18.64
N LEU A 103 13.95 -25.93 -17.60
CA LEU A 103 12.83 -25.01 -17.73
C LEU A 103 13.32 -23.60 -18.10
N PRO A 104 12.54 -22.86 -18.90
CA PRO A 104 12.80 -21.45 -19.16
C PRO A 104 12.77 -20.65 -17.85
N VAL A 105 13.49 -19.53 -17.83
CA VAL A 105 13.47 -18.59 -16.70
C VAL A 105 12.66 -17.36 -17.08
N TRP A 106 11.73 -16.97 -16.22
CA TRP A 106 11.11 -15.65 -16.24
C TRP A 106 11.79 -14.77 -15.19
N ASP A 107 12.47 -13.72 -15.64
CA ASP A 107 13.27 -12.80 -14.81
C ASP A 107 12.65 -11.41 -14.84
N ASP A 108 11.40 -11.33 -14.38
CA ASP A 108 10.62 -10.09 -14.28
C ASP A 108 9.39 -10.31 -13.39
N GLU A 109 8.60 -9.26 -13.18
CA GLU A 109 7.26 -9.35 -12.61
C GLU A 109 6.34 -10.20 -13.51
N LEU A 110 5.48 -11.01 -12.89
CA LEU A 110 4.35 -11.65 -13.58
C LEU A 110 3.19 -10.66 -13.69
N TYR A 111 3.39 -9.62 -14.50
CA TYR A 111 2.42 -8.54 -14.64
C TYR A 111 1.14 -9.01 -15.33
N MET A 112 0.00 -8.80 -14.67
CA MET A 112 -1.32 -9.09 -15.23
C MET A 112 -1.86 -7.85 -15.94
N GLU A 113 -2.00 -7.92 -17.27
CA GLU A 113 -2.44 -6.79 -18.11
C GLU A 113 -3.92 -6.38 -17.89
N GLY A 114 -4.71 -7.25 -17.25
CA GLY A 114 -6.10 -7.00 -16.86
C GLY A 114 -6.26 -6.62 -15.39
N HIS A 115 -7.49 -6.29 -15.02
CA HIS A 115 -7.89 -5.89 -13.68
C HIS A 115 -7.11 -4.70 -13.10
N ARG A 116 -6.76 -3.71 -13.92
CA ARG A 116 -5.98 -2.53 -13.50
C ARG A 116 -6.78 -1.54 -12.63
N GLY A 117 -8.10 -1.61 -12.62
CA GLY A 117 -8.97 -0.83 -11.74
C GLY A 117 -8.86 -1.24 -10.27
N THR A 118 -8.40 -2.47 -10.00
CA THR A 118 -8.20 -2.97 -8.64
C THR A 118 -7.19 -2.16 -7.82
N TYR A 119 -6.29 -1.41 -8.46
CA TYR A 119 -5.31 -0.56 -7.77
C TYR A 119 -5.91 0.73 -7.19
N THR A 120 -7.01 1.24 -7.76
CA THR A 120 -7.62 2.53 -7.37
C THR A 120 -9.01 2.39 -6.77
N SER A 121 -9.74 1.33 -7.12
CA SER A 121 -11.08 1.04 -6.61
C SER A 121 -11.11 1.01 -5.07
N LYS A 122 -12.16 1.57 -4.46
CA LYS A 122 -12.36 1.64 -3.00
C LYS A 122 -11.12 2.10 -2.22
N GLY A 123 -10.57 3.27 -2.57
CA GLY A 123 -9.35 3.82 -1.94
C GLY A 123 -9.38 3.97 -0.41
N ALA A 124 -10.57 4.04 0.21
CA ALA A 124 -10.72 4.01 1.67
C ALA A 124 -10.21 2.68 2.28
N LEU A 125 -10.45 1.54 1.63
CA LEU A 125 -9.97 0.23 2.09
C LEU A 125 -8.46 0.14 2.02
N LYS A 126 -7.87 0.55 0.90
CA LYS A 126 -6.42 0.55 0.70
C LYS A 126 -5.72 1.46 1.72
N ARG A 127 -6.33 2.60 2.05
CA ARG A 127 -5.87 3.50 3.11
C ARG A 127 -5.95 2.82 4.49
N ALA A 128 -7.05 2.16 4.81
CA ALA A 128 -7.23 1.43 6.07
C ALA A 128 -6.21 0.29 6.20
N ASN A 129 -6.04 -0.53 5.16
CA ASN A 129 -5.01 -1.58 5.10
C ASN A 129 -3.62 -1.02 5.33
N ARG A 130 -3.24 0.04 4.60
CA ARG A 130 -1.90 0.63 4.73
C ARG A 130 -1.67 1.21 6.12
N ARG A 131 -2.69 1.82 6.73
CA ARG A 131 -2.63 2.30 8.12
C ARG A 131 -2.43 1.13 9.08
N GLY A 132 -3.19 0.04 8.91
CA GLY A 132 -3.04 -1.19 9.67
C GLY A 132 -1.63 -1.77 9.58
N GLU A 133 -1.12 -2.00 8.36
CA GLU A 133 0.25 -2.51 8.14
C GLU A 133 1.31 -1.69 8.88
N LEU A 134 1.25 -0.35 8.77
CA LEU A 134 2.20 0.54 9.42
C LEU A 134 2.08 0.48 10.95
N LEU A 135 0.85 0.48 11.47
CA LEU A 135 0.59 0.45 12.90
C LEU A 135 1.04 -0.87 13.54
N TYR A 136 0.75 -2.00 12.91
CA TYR A 136 1.17 -3.32 13.40
C TYR A 136 2.69 -3.48 13.35
N ARG A 137 3.32 -3.04 12.25
CA ARG A 137 4.79 -2.99 12.16
C ARG A 137 5.40 -2.13 13.28
N ASP A 138 4.84 -0.94 13.53
CA ASP A 138 5.33 -0.04 14.57
C ASP A 138 5.21 -0.67 15.96
N VAL A 139 4.06 -1.28 16.27
CA VAL A 139 3.80 -1.97 17.55
C VAL A 139 4.72 -3.17 17.74
N GLU A 140 4.95 -3.98 16.71
CA GLU A 140 5.87 -5.11 16.75
C GLU A 140 7.31 -4.68 16.99
N MET A 141 7.77 -3.66 16.26
CA MET A 141 9.10 -3.09 16.47
C MET A 141 9.24 -2.56 17.89
N LEU A 142 8.25 -1.79 18.36
CA LEU A 142 8.20 -1.26 19.72
C LEU A 142 8.27 -2.36 20.78
N SER A 143 7.40 -3.36 20.66
CA SER A 143 7.34 -4.46 21.60
C SER A 143 8.62 -5.28 21.62
N SER A 144 9.22 -5.54 20.45
CA SER A 144 10.42 -6.37 20.33
C SER A 144 11.59 -5.81 21.13
N PHE A 145 11.83 -4.50 21.10
CA PHE A 145 12.88 -3.91 21.92
C PHE A 145 12.47 -3.74 23.38
N LEU A 146 11.23 -3.34 23.66
CA LEU A 146 10.76 -3.11 25.04
C LEU A 146 10.70 -4.40 25.86
N LYS A 147 10.52 -5.55 25.20
CA LYS A 147 10.57 -6.86 25.85
C LYS A 147 11.89 -7.09 26.59
N ALA A 148 13.02 -6.58 26.08
CA ALA A 148 14.31 -6.67 26.74
C ALA A 148 14.38 -5.91 28.08
N PHE A 149 13.49 -4.92 28.27
CA PHE A 149 13.39 -4.09 29.45
C PHE A 149 12.23 -4.48 30.37
N GLY A 150 11.60 -5.64 30.16
CA GLY A 150 10.44 -6.08 30.94
C GLY A 150 9.11 -5.44 30.49
N GLY A 151 9.04 -4.99 29.24
CA GLY A 151 7.81 -4.47 28.63
C GLY A 151 6.67 -5.50 28.58
N PRO A 152 5.44 -5.03 28.32
CA PRO A 152 4.23 -5.86 28.39
C PRO A 152 4.19 -6.97 27.34
N MET A 153 3.48 -8.06 27.66
CA MET A 153 3.24 -9.19 26.76
C MET A 153 2.01 -8.92 25.89
N ILE A 154 2.20 -8.78 24.57
CA ILE A 154 1.15 -8.33 23.65
C ILE A 154 0.74 -9.36 22.59
N GLN A 155 1.45 -10.49 22.50
CA GLN A 155 1.39 -11.40 21.34
C GLN A 155 -0.04 -11.88 21.02
N GLU A 156 -0.81 -12.29 22.03
CA GLU A 156 -2.15 -12.83 21.80
C GLU A 156 -3.10 -11.77 21.24
N ARG A 157 -3.03 -10.53 21.76
CA ARG A 157 -3.83 -9.41 21.26
C ARG A 157 -3.41 -9.06 19.83
N LEU A 158 -2.10 -9.02 19.58
CA LEU A 158 -1.54 -8.76 18.26
C LEU A 158 -1.95 -9.83 17.23
N ASN A 159 -1.99 -11.11 17.62
CA ASN A 159 -2.45 -12.21 16.78
C ASN A 159 -3.92 -12.06 16.36
N VAL A 160 -4.80 -11.63 17.27
CA VAL A 160 -6.20 -11.34 16.94
C VAL A 160 -6.26 -10.24 15.89
N GLY A 161 -5.54 -9.16 16.14
CA GLY A 161 -5.42 -8.03 15.23
C GLY A 161 -4.93 -8.37 13.83
N TRP A 162 -3.84 -9.14 13.73
CA TRP A 162 -3.31 -9.62 12.45
C TRP A 162 -4.31 -10.48 11.69
N LYS A 163 -5.12 -11.30 12.37
CA LYS A 163 -6.14 -12.11 11.70
C LYS A 163 -7.20 -11.24 11.03
N HIS A 164 -7.68 -10.17 11.69
CA HIS A 164 -8.59 -9.21 11.08
C HIS A 164 -7.96 -8.48 9.89
N LEU A 165 -6.69 -8.04 10.03
CA LEU A 165 -5.98 -7.37 8.95
C LEU A 165 -5.79 -8.29 7.72
N LEU A 166 -5.26 -9.50 7.93
CA LEU A 166 -4.96 -10.46 6.86
C LEU A 166 -6.23 -11.03 6.21
N LEU A 167 -7.32 -11.21 6.96
CA LEU A 167 -8.62 -11.59 6.40
C LEU A 167 -9.04 -10.59 5.32
N ASN A 168 -8.81 -9.29 5.56
CA ASN A 168 -9.19 -8.22 4.65
C ASN A 168 -8.13 -7.90 3.58
N GLN A 169 -7.00 -8.62 3.59
CA GLN A 169 -6.03 -8.66 2.49
C GLN A 169 -6.37 -9.73 1.44
N PHE A 170 -7.50 -10.43 1.59
CA PHE A 170 -8.00 -11.32 0.56
C PHE A 170 -8.13 -10.60 -0.79
N HIS A 171 -7.83 -11.31 -1.88
CA HIS A 171 -7.62 -10.70 -3.19
C HIS A 171 -8.85 -10.02 -3.77
N ASP A 172 -10.07 -10.37 -3.38
CA ASP A 172 -11.29 -9.64 -3.76
C ASP A 172 -11.70 -8.55 -2.76
N THR A 173 -11.22 -8.66 -1.52
CA THR A 173 -11.48 -7.68 -0.46
C THR A 173 -10.62 -6.44 -0.67
N LEU A 174 -9.30 -6.58 -0.67
CA LEU A 174 -8.36 -5.44 -0.73
C LEU A 174 -8.38 -4.72 -2.08
N THR A 175 -8.57 -5.46 -3.16
CA THR A 175 -8.71 -4.91 -4.52
C THR A 175 -10.00 -4.09 -4.67
N GLY A 176 -10.98 -4.33 -3.81
CA GLY A 176 -12.24 -3.61 -3.80
C GLY A 176 -13.29 -4.18 -4.75
N SER A 177 -13.14 -5.41 -5.19
CA SER A 177 -13.99 -6.06 -6.19
C SER A 177 -15.21 -6.82 -5.63
N HIS A 178 -15.38 -6.85 -4.32
CA HIS A 178 -16.58 -7.37 -3.65
C HIS A 178 -17.82 -6.47 -3.82
N VAL A 179 -18.99 -7.01 -3.51
CA VAL A 179 -20.28 -6.28 -3.47
C VAL A 179 -20.28 -5.18 -2.39
N GLY A 180 -21.14 -4.18 -2.53
CA GLY A 180 -21.18 -3.03 -1.61
C GLY A 180 -21.57 -3.41 -0.18
N GLU A 181 -22.37 -4.45 -0.03
CA GLU A 181 -22.91 -4.97 1.24
C GLU A 181 -21.83 -5.53 2.16
N ALA A 182 -20.68 -5.98 1.62
CA ALA A 182 -19.57 -6.46 2.44
C ALA A 182 -18.72 -5.31 3.02
N MET A 183 -18.83 -4.09 2.48
CA MET A 183 -18.00 -2.95 2.87
C MET A 183 -18.09 -2.60 4.37
N PRO A 184 -19.28 -2.57 5.01
CA PRO A 184 -19.37 -2.30 6.45
C PRO A 184 -18.60 -3.31 7.30
N ASP A 185 -18.76 -4.61 7.03
CA ASP A 185 -18.10 -5.69 7.76
C ASP A 185 -16.57 -5.61 7.61
N ILE A 186 -16.10 -5.35 6.39
CA ILE A 186 -14.67 -5.15 6.09
C ILE A 186 -14.10 -3.94 6.87
N LEU A 187 -14.84 -2.83 6.90
CA LEU A 187 -14.41 -1.63 7.63
C LEU A 187 -14.43 -1.85 9.14
N GLU A 188 -15.39 -2.61 9.66
CA GLU A 188 -15.45 -2.99 11.07
C GLU A 188 -14.22 -3.82 11.47
N ASP A 189 -13.82 -4.81 10.67
CA ASP A 189 -12.60 -5.58 10.91
C ASP A 189 -11.35 -4.69 10.95
N TYR A 190 -11.22 -3.72 10.03
CA TYR A 190 -10.11 -2.75 10.06
C TYR A 190 -10.15 -1.89 11.33
N CYS A 191 -11.34 -1.44 11.77
CA CYS A 191 -11.50 -0.70 13.01
C CYS A 191 -11.07 -1.53 14.23
N ILE A 192 -11.45 -2.81 14.30
CA ILE A 192 -11.04 -3.73 15.37
C ILE A 192 -9.52 -3.88 15.39
N ALA A 193 -8.91 -4.14 14.23
CA ALA A 193 -7.46 -4.26 14.12
C ALA A 193 -6.75 -2.97 14.55
N GLU A 194 -7.26 -1.81 14.13
CA GLU A 194 -6.70 -0.51 14.50
C GLU A 194 -6.80 -0.25 16.00
N GLU A 195 -7.97 -0.49 16.63
CA GLU A 195 -8.19 -0.29 18.06
C GLU A 195 -7.26 -1.16 18.92
N ILE A 196 -7.09 -2.44 18.55
CA ILE A 196 -6.15 -3.35 19.22
C ILE A 196 -4.75 -2.75 19.19
N ALA A 197 -4.28 -2.33 18.02
CA ALA A 197 -2.90 -1.88 17.86
C ALA A 197 -2.66 -0.48 18.44
N GLU A 198 -3.60 0.45 18.36
CA GLU A 198 -3.49 1.76 19.03
C GLU A 198 -3.49 1.58 20.56
N THR A 199 -4.29 0.66 21.09
CA THR A 199 -4.28 0.36 22.54
C THR A 199 -2.93 -0.20 22.97
N ILE A 200 -2.39 -1.18 22.22
CA ILE A 200 -1.06 -1.73 22.51
C ILE A 200 0.02 -0.65 22.38
N LYS A 201 -0.05 0.18 21.34
CA LYS A 201 0.89 1.28 21.12
C LYS A 201 0.89 2.25 22.30
N CYS A 202 -0.28 2.67 22.78
CA CYS A 202 -0.41 3.53 23.96
C CYS A 202 0.23 2.89 25.21
N GLU A 203 0.00 1.60 25.43
CA GLU A 203 0.59 0.84 26.54
C GLU A 203 2.13 0.81 26.45
N LEU A 204 2.67 0.50 25.28
CA LEU A 204 4.12 0.44 25.01
C LEU A 204 4.78 1.82 25.15
N LEU A 205 4.17 2.86 24.60
CA LEU A 205 4.67 4.23 24.70
C LEU A 205 4.62 4.75 26.15
N SER A 206 3.58 4.38 26.91
CA SER A 206 3.48 4.74 28.33
C SER A 206 4.56 4.03 29.15
N PHE A 207 4.80 2.74 28.89
CA PHE A 207 5.88 1.98 29.53
C PHE A 207 7.24 2.62 29.25
N LEU A 208 7.53 2.94 27.97
CA LEU A 208 8.79 3.58 27.59
C LEU A 208 8.93 4.95 28.25
N GLY A 209 7.91 5.81 28.17
CA GLY A 209 7.92 7.15 28.76
C GLY A 209 8.25 7.12 30.25
N ASN A 210 7.63 6.20 31.01
CA ASN A 210 7.90 6.03 32.44
C ASN A 210 9.30 5.46 32.74
N SER A 211 9.93 4.81 31.75
CA SER A 211 11.25 4.18 31.91
C SER A 211 12.40 5.12 31.59
N VAL A 212 12.21 6.10 30.70
CA VAL A 212 13.30 6.92 30.12
C VAL A 212 13.10 8.43 30.21
N GLY A 213 11.90 8.90 30.50
CA GLY A 213 11.61 10.34 30.61
C GLY A 213 11.37 10.77 32.05
N GLU A 214 11.58 12.06 32.33
CA GLU A 214 11.15 12.68 33.58
C GLU A 214 9.76 13.33 33.45
N VAL A 215 9.15 13.70 34.58
CA VAL A 215 7.85 14.38 34.57
C VAL A 215 7.98 15.73 33.86
N GLY A 216 7.26 15.88 32.75
CA GLY A 216 7.26 17.09 31.93
C GLY A 216 8.13 17.00 30.68
N ASP A 217 8.89 15.91 30.52
CA ASP A 217 9.64 15.66 29.29
C ASP A 217 8.74 15.15 28.15
N LEU A 218 9.20 15.38 26.93
CA LEU A 218 8.68 14.79 25.71
C LEU A 218 9.58 13.64 25.28
N VAL A 219 9.05 12.42 25.25
CA VAL A 219 9.73 11.26 24.67
C VAL A 219 9.21 11.02 23.26
N VAL A 220 10.10 10.99 22.28
CA VAL A 220 9.78 10.77 20.87
C VAL A 220 10.43 9.48 20.39
N VAL A 221 9.62 8.58 19.81
CA VAL A 221 10.09 7.28 19.35
C VAL A 221 10.15 7.21 17.83
N ASN A 222 11.16 6.53 17.30
CA ASN A 222 11.36 6.28 15.89
C ASN A 222 11.49 4.78 15.62
N THR A 223 10.54 4.22 14.89
CA THR A 223 10.55 2.83 14.41
C THR A 223 11.21 2.70 13.02
N LEU A 224 11.79 3.77 12.48
CA LEU A 224 12.46 3.80 11.18
C LEU A 224 13.98 3.97 11.34
N HIS A 225 14.67 4.13 10.22
CA HIS A 225 16.08 4.54 10.20
C HIS A 225 16.30 5.93 10.80
N SER A 226 17.55 6.25 11.14
CA SER A 226 17.94 7.55 11.68
C SER A 226 17.49 8.69 10.78
N ARG A 227 16.79 9.69 11.32
CA ARG A 227 16.21 10.77 10.52
C ARG A 227 16.00 12.04 11.32
N LYS A 228 16.05 13.18 10.62
CA LYS A 228 15.43 14.42 11.10
C LYS A 228 13.94 14.39 10.73
N ALA A 229 13.08 14.59 11.71
CA ALA A 229 11.63 14.51 11.52
C ALA A 229 10.92 15.75 12.08
N LEU A 230 9.79 16.09 11.46
CA LEU A 230 8.80 16.96 12.07
C LEU A 230 7.96 16.15 13.06
N ILE A 231 7.85 16.65 14.28
CA ILE A 231 7.06 16.05 15.34
C ILE A 231 5.92 16.99 15.72
N LYS A 232 4.74 16.43 16.00
CA LYS A 232 3.58 17.16 16.53
C LYS A 232 3.30 16.67 17.94
N PHE A 233 3.10 17.58 18.88
CA PHE A 233 2.81 17.26 20.27
C PHE A 233 1.85 18.28 20.88
N LYS A 234 1.18 17.90 21.99
CA LYS A 234 0.32 18.78 22.78
C LYS A 234 1.00 19.09 24.10
N SER A 235 0.75 20.28 24.63
CA SER A 235 1.20 20.68 25.95
C SER A 235 0.16 21.60 26.60
N SER A 236 -0.05 21.45 27.90
CA SER A 236 -0.92 22.31 28.71
C SER A 236 -0.27 23.65 29.06
N ILE A 237 1.04 23.77 28.85
CA ILE A 237 1.83 24.97 29.09
C ILE A 237 2.31 25.60 27.77
N ALA A 238 2.71 26.87 27.83
CA ALA A 238 3.33 27.55 26.70
C ALA A 238 4.75 27.00 26.49
N VAL A 239 5.05 26.55 25.27
CA VAL A 239 6.35 25.97 24.89
C VAL A 239 6.98 26.85 23.83
N HIS A 240 8.21 27.29 24.06
CA HIS A 240 8.96 28.20 23.18
C HIS A 240 10.18 27.52 22.52
N GLY A 241 10.55 26.32 22.94
CA GLY A 241 11.61 25.51 22.34
C GLY A 241 11.64 24.10 22.92
N LEU A 242 12.38 23.21 22.26
CA LEU A 242 12.73 21.88 22.78
C LEU A 242 14.24 21.75 22.91
N GLU A 243 14.72 21.30 24.05
CA GLU A 243 16.12 20.90 24.27
C GLU A 243 16.17 19.37 24.33
N PHE A 244 16.81 18.74 23.34
CA PHE A 244 17.01 17.28 23.34
C PHE A 244 18.31 16.89 24.05
N ASP A 245 18.39 15.64 24.48
CA ASP A 245 19.58 15.08 25.15
C ASP A 245 20.86 15.15 24.30
N ASP A 246 20.73 15.34 22.97
CA ASP A 246 21.84 15.57 22.05
C ASP A 246 22.42 17.01 22.11
N GLY A 247 21.89 17.85 23.02
CA GLY A 247 22.29 19.23 23.23
C GLY A 247 21.73 20.22 22.19
N HIS A 248 20.89 19.77 21.26
CA HIS A 248 20.30 20.65 20.25
C HIS A 248 19.01 21.28 20.75
N ASN A 249 18.92 22.60 20.54
CA ASN A 249 17.72 23.38 20.78
C ASN A 249 16.95 23.61 19.47
N TRP A 250 15.74 23.08 19.39
CA TRP A 250 14.87 23.24 18.22
C TRP A 250 13.78 24.29 18.45
N PRO A 251 13.48 25.14 17.45
CA PRO A 251 12.34 26.04 17.51
C PRO A 251 11.04 25.26 17.56
N VAL A 252 10.07 25.81 18.28
CA VAL A 252 8.71 25.30 18.33
C VAL A 252 7.78 26.27 17.59
N GLN A 253 6.89 25.72 16.77
CA GLN A 253 5.84 26.46 16.08
C GLN A 253 4.48 26.06 16.67
N LYS A 254 3.74 27.04 17.19
CA LYS A 254 2.38 26.83 17.67
C LYS A 254 1.41 26.72 16.49
N ILE A 255 0.47 25.78 16.58
CA ILE A 255 -0.63 25.57 15.64
C ILE A 255 -1.94 25.42 16.42
N ASP A 256 -3.08 25.37 15.71
CA ASP A 256 -4.41 25.25 16.34
C ASP A 256 -4.52 24.06 17.31
N ASP A 257 -3.92 22.92 16.93
CA ASP A 257 -3.96 21.67 17.70
C ASP A 257 -2.59 21.30 18.29
N GLY A 258 -1.95 22.26 18.96
CA GLY A 258 -0.74 22.04 19.74
C GLY A 258 0.51 22.70 19.13
N TYR A 259 1.59 21.94 19.05
CA TYR A 259 2.92 22.43 18.67
C TYR A 259 3.59 21.50 17.68
N VAL A 260 4.45 22.06 16.84
CA VAL A 260 5.30 21.34 15.89
C VAL A 260 6.76 21.75 16.10
N SER A 261 7.67 20.78 16.06
CA SER A 261 9.11 21.00 16.16
C SER A 261 9.87 19.99 15.30
N TYR A 262 11.19 20.14 15.24
CA TYR A 262 12.09 19.12 14.73
C TYR A 262 12.59 18.21 15.84
N ALA A 263 12.93 16.98 15.47
CA ALA A 263 13.72 16.07 16.27
C ALA A 263 14.73 15.34 15.38
N ASN A 264 15.95 15.18 15.88
CA ASN A 264 16.88 14.19 15.35
C ASN A 264 16.60 12.87 16.06
N LEU A 265 16.19 11.86 15.32
CA LEU A 265 15.79 10.58 15.88
C LEU A 265 16.77 9.48 15.48
N PRO A 266 17.30 8.69 16.43
CA PRO A 266 18.14 7.55 16.11
C PRO A 266 17.32 6.43 15.44
N SER A 267 18.00 5.55 14.72
CA SER A 267 17.40 4.37 14.10
C SER A 267 16.79 3.46 15.17
N HIS A 268 15.52 3.08 15.02
CA HIS A 268 14.83 2.14 15.91
C HIS A 268 14.99 2.47 17.42
N GLY A 269 14.93 3.76 17.77
CA GLY A 269 15.19 4.24 19.12
C GLY A 269 14.30 5.42 19.51
N TRP A 270 14.69 6.12 20.57
CA TRP A 270 13.97 7.30 21.06
C TRP A 270 14.92 8.46 21.33
N ALA A 271 14.32 9.64 21.50
CA ALA A 271 14.99 10.83 22.01
C ALA A 271 14.09 11.49 23.06
N THR A 272 14.68 11.97 24.15
CA THR A 272 13.97 12.73 25.18
C THR A 272 14.27 14.22 25.02
N ALA A 273 13.27 15.05 25.24
CA ALA A 273 13.36 16.49 25.12
C ALA A 273 12.69 17.21 26.29
N ARG A 274 13.37 18.22 26.84
CA ARG A 274 12.81 19.15 27.81
C ARG A 274 12.04 20.26 27.12
N LEU A 275 10.88 20.61 27.69
CA LEU A 275 10.05 21.73 27.23
C LEU A 275 10.62 23.07 27.75
N LEU A 276 11.13 23.90 26.84
CA LEU A 276 11.64 25.22 27.20
C LEU A 276 10.53 26.26 27.21
N THR A 277 10.25 26.86 28.37
CA THR A 277 9.18 27.86 28.56
C THR A 277 9.68 29.29 28.74
N LYS A 278 10.94 29.46 29.17
CA LYS A 278 11.54 30.77 29.50
C LYS A 278 12.58 31.24 28.48
N VAL A 279 12.48 30.74 27.24
CA VAL A 279 13.32 31.18 26.11
C VAL A 279 12.52 32.09 25.18
N ALA A 280 13.23 32.99 24.49
CA ALA A 280 12.62 33.84 23.48
C ALA A 280 12.14 32.99 22.28
N PRO A 281 10.89 33.13 21.83
CA PRO A 281 10.41 32.39 20.66
C PRO A 281 11.18 32.78 19.39
N ILE A 282 11.55 31.79 18.58
CA ILE A 282 12.13 32.03 17.25
C ILE A 282 11.01 32.39 16.27
N GLN A 283 11.06 33.60 15.70
CA GLN A 283 10.03 34.15 14.81
C GLN A 283 10.46 34.23 13.34
N THR A 284 11.18 33.22 12.83
CA THR A 284 11.52 33.13 11.40
C THR A 284 10.36 32.54 10.60
N GLN A 285 10.24 32.89 9.32
CA GLN A 285 9.27 32.30 8.39
C GLN A 285 9.96 31.29 7.47
N THR A 286 9.32 30.14 7.25
CA THR A 286 9.87 29.05 6.40
C THR A 286 9.69 29.35 4.91
N ALA A 287 8.63 30.09 4.56
CA ALA A 287 8.31 30.40 3.18
C ALA A 287 7.85 31.86 3.03
N ALA A 288 8.17 32.48 1.91
CA ALA A 288 7.49 33.68 1.44
C ALA A 288 6.31 33.26 0.54
N PHE A 289 5.20 33.98 0.66
CA PHE A 289 4.00 33.73 -0.14
C PHE A 289 3.39 35.05 -0.61
N GLY A 290 3.22 35.18 -1.93
CA GLY A 290 2.68 36.36 -2.57
C GLY A 290 2.65 36.16 -4.09
N ASP A 291 1.78 36.88 -4.80
CA ASP A 291 1.69 36.83 -6.27
C ASP A 291 1.60 35.41 -6.85
N ASN A 292 0.82 34.53 -6.21
CA ASN A 292 0.68 33.10 -6.56
C ASN A 292 2.02 32.35 -6.61
N ARG A 293 2.99 32.76 -5.80
CA ARG A 293 4.30 32.13 -5.68
C ARG A 293 4.56 31.71 -4.24
N ILE A 294 5.03 30.47 -4.09
CA ILE A 294 5.60 29.97 -2.83
C ILE A 294 7.12 29.96 -3.02
N ASP A 295 7.83 30.68 -2.17
CA ASP A 295 9.29 30.76 -2.21
C ASP A 295 9.89 30.26 -0.89
N THR A 296 10.78 29.29 -0.97
CA THR A 296 11.51 28.71 0.18
C THR A 296 13.01 28.77 -0.11
N ASN A 297 13.84 28.36 0.85
CA ASN A 297 15.29 28.26 0.61
C ASN A 297 15.65 27.23 -0.47
N TYR A 298 14.77 26.26 -0.75
CA TYR A 298 15.05 25.16 -1.68
C TYR A 298 14.33 25.28 -3.01
N TYR A 299 13.09 25.77 -2.99
CA TYR A 299 12.22 25.80 -4.16
C TYR A 299 11.53 27.15 -4.34
N SER A 300 11.35 27.53 -5.61
CA SER A 300 10.41 28.59 -6.02
C SER A 300 9.31 27.96 -6.87
N ILE A 301 8.08 27.97 -6.36
CA ILE A 301 6.92 27.33 -6.98
C ILE A 301 5.95 28.41 -7.45
N HIS A 302 5.59 28.40 -8.72
CA HIS A 302 4.56 29.29 -9.27
C HIS A 302 3.26 28.52 -9.46
N ILE A 303 2.16 29.16 -9.07
CA ILE A 303 0.82 28.59 -9.08
C ILE A 303 0.01 29.32 -10.16
N GLY A 304 -0.59 28.54 -11.05
CA GLY A 304 -1.50 29.04 -12.08
C GLY A 304 -2.86 29.43 -11.52
N THR A 305 -3.71 29.99 -12.39
CA THR A 305 -5.06 30.42 -12.01
C THR A 305 -5.97 29.27 -11.58
N ASN A 306 -5.67 28.04 -12.02
CA ASN A 306 -6.44 26.84 -11.75
C ASN A 306 -5.77 25.95 -10.69
N GLY A 307 -4.89 26.52 -9.86
CA GLY A 307 -4.19 25.81 -8.77
C GLY A 307 -3.11 24.81 -9.22
N GLN A 308 -2.89 24.67 -10.52
CA GLN A 308 -1.80 23.87 -11.08
C GLN A 308 -0.46 24.56 -10.84
N PHE A 309 0.61 23.79 -10.73
CA PHE A 309 1.96 24.33 -10.65
C PHE A 309 2.47 24.59 -12.07
N THR A 310 2.67 25.87 -12.40
CA THR A 310 3.21 26.28 -13.71
C THR A 310 4.74 26.25 -13.72
N ARG A 311 5.36 26.28 -12.54
CA ARG A 311 6.81 26.23 -12.36
C ARG A 311 7.17 25.62 -11.01
N ILE A 312 8.20 24.79 -10.98
CA ILE A 312 8.91 24.41 -9.76
C ILE A 312 10.40 24.51 -10.07
N TYR A 313 11.04 25.55 -9.55
CA TYR A 313 12.48 25.75 -9.69
C TYR A 313 13.20 25.26 -8.44
N ASP A 314 14.10 24.30 -8.62
CA ASP A 314 15.02 23.80 -7.59
C ASP A 314 16.24 24.73 -7.52
N LYS A 315 16.37 25.46 -6.42
CA LYS A 315 17.43 26.45 -6.19
C LYS A 315 18.77 25.81 -5.85
N VAL A 316 18.78 24.57 -5.36
CA VAL A 316 20.01 23.86 -5.00
C VAL A 316 20.68 23.30 -6.25
N ASN A 317 19.88 22.75 -7.16
CA ASN A 317 20.36 22.17 -8.42
C ASN A 317 20.20 23.12 -9.61
N GLU A 318 19.77 24.35 -9.37
CA GLU A 318 19.60 25.44 -10.34
C GLU A 318 18.80 25.06 -11.60
N ARG A 319 17.73 24.26 -11.44
CA ARG A 319 16.98 23.70 -12.58
C ARG A 319 15.47 23.79 -12.43
N GLU A 320 14.78 23.81 -13.57
CA GLU A 320 13.35 23.50 -13.62
C GLU A 320 13.12 22.02 -13.33
N VAL A 321 12.15 21.73 -12.47
CA VAL A 321 11.72 20.36 -12.15
C VAL A 321 10.66 19.88 -13.14
N LEU A 322 9.85 20.79 -13.68
CA LEU A 322 8.72 20.46 -14.53
C LEU A 322 9.04 20.70 -16.01
N SER A 323 8.60 19.77 -16.87
CA SER A 323 8.58 19.94 -18.34
C SER A 323 7.23 20.48 -18.85
N GLY A 324 6.24 20.63 -17.97
CA GLY A 324 4.88 21.09 -18.26
C GLY A 324 4.17 21.48 -16.96
N GLU A 325 2.85 21.58 -16.96
CA GLU A 325 2.10 21.86 -15.73
C GLU A 325 2.13 20.65 -14.77
N GLY A 326 2.31 20.90 -13.47
CA GLY A 326 2.21 19.92 -12.40
C GLY A 326 0.94 20.11 -11.56
N ASN A 327 0.57 19.14 -10.72
CA ASN A 327 -0.61 19.21 -9.86
C ASN A 327 -1.92 19.53 -10.64
N VAL A 328 -2.07 18.94 -11.84
CA VAL A 328 -3.26 19.10 -12.67
C VAL A 328 -4.26 18.01 -12.33
N PHE A 329 -5.43 18.39 -11.80
CA PHE A 329 -6.51 17.45 -11.54
C PHE A 329 -7.30 17.18 -12.82
N GLN A 330 -7.67 15.92 -13.02
CA GLN A 330 -8.32 15.43 -14.22
C GLN A 330 -9.45 14.48 -13.84
N VAL A 331 -10.53 14.51 -14.62
CA VAL A 331 -11.59 13.51 -14.54
C VAL A 331 -11.62 12.77 -15.87
N PHE A 332 -11.79 11.47 -15.81
CA PHE A 332 -11.91 10.61 -16.98
C PHE A 332 -13.22 9.83 -16.89
N GLU A 333 -13.85 9.57 -18.02
CA GLU A 333 -14.91 8.59 -18.10
C GLU A 333 -14.32 7.19 -17.89
N ASP A 334 -14.93 6.42 -16.99
CA ASP A 334 -14.52 5.04 -16.72
C ASP A 334 -15.73 4.12 -16.91
N ASP A 335 -15.90 3.64 -18.14
CA ASP A 335 -16.82 2.57 -18.51
C ASP A 335 -16.03 1.40 -19.13
N PRO A 336 -15.48 0.48 -18.32
CA PRO A 336 -14.81 -0.72 -18.83
C PRO A 336 -15.79 -1.74 -19.47
N GLY A 337 -17.08 -1.41 -19.53
CA GLY A 337 -18.14 -2.23 -20.13
C GLY A 337 -18.91 -3.07 -19.10
N LYS A 338 -19.69 -4.03 -19.61
CA LYS A 338 -20.66 -4.82 -18.81
C LYS A 338 -20.03 -5.86 -17.86
N SER A 339 -18.74 -6.12 -17.98
CA SER A 339 -18.03 -7.11 -17.18
C SER A 339 -16.88 -6.41 -16.45
N PHE A 340 -16.60 -6.84 -15.22
CA PHE A 340 -15.39 -6.42 -14.48
C PHE A 340 -15.32 -4.92 -14.10
N GLY A 341 -16.47 -4.25 -13.89
CA GLY A 341 -16.53 -2.81 -13.61
C GLY A 341 -15.68 -2.30 -12.43
N ALA A 342 -15.50 -3.10 -11.38
CA ALA A 342 -14.61 -2.75 -10.25
C ALA A 342 -13.17 -3.25 -10.41
N TRP A 343 -12.95 -4.16 -11.37
CA TRP A 343 -11.65 -4.78 -11.61
C TRP A 343 -10.87 -4.01 -12.67
N ASP A 344 -11.49 -3.57 -13.76
CA ASP A 344 -10.81 -2.95 -14.91
C ASP A 344 -10.99 -1.42 -14.98
N ILE A 345 -10.18 -0.80 -15.83
CA ILE A 345 -10.30 0.60 -16.26
C ILE A 345 -10.58 0.57 -17.76
N ALA A 346 -11.47 1.45 -18.25
CA ALA A 346 -11.76 1.55 -19.67
C ALA A 346 -10.49 1.72 -20.51
N TYR A 347 -10.25 0.86 -21.50
CA TYR A 347 -9.02 0.92 -22.32
C TYR A 347 -8.84 2.27 -23.03
N HIS A 348 -9.94 2.95 -23.37
CA HIS A 348 -9.99 4.22 -24.09
C HIS A 348 -10.30 5.43 -23.19
N PHE A 349 -10.13 5.30 -21.86
CA PHE A 349 -10.48 6.37 -20.91
C PHE A 349 -9.79 7.72 -21.23
N GLU A 350 -8.58 7.67 -21.81
CA GLU A 350 -7.83 8.86 -22.21
C GLU A 350 -8.53 9.71 -23.29
N GLU A 351 -9.37 9.10 -24.12
CA GLU A 351 -10.17 9.79 -25.15
C GLU A 351 -11.30 10.62 -24.52
N TYR A 352 -11.73 10.26 -23.31
CA TYR A 352 -12.85 10.87 -22.58
C TYR A 352 -12.37 11.58 -21.31
N ARG A 353 -11.42 12.50 -21.50
CA ARG A 353 -10.88 13.36 -20.43
C ARG A 353 -11.67 14.66 -20.31
N TYR A 354 -12.16 14.95 -19.11
CA TYR A 354 -12.86 16.18 -18.76
C TYR A 354 -11.95 17.12 -17.95
N PRO A 355 -11.88 18.42 -18.30
CA PRO A 355 -11.13 19.39 -17.52
C PRO A 355 -11.79 19.66 -16.16
N VAL A 356 -10.97 19.80 -15.13
CA VAL A 356 -11.39 20.25 -13.79
C VAL A 356 -10.97 21.70 -13.62
N GLU A 357 -11.94 22.57 -13.38
CA GLU A 357 -11.64 23.94 -12.99
C GLU A 357 -11.52 24.01 -11.47
N GLN A 358 -10.34 24.40 -10.99
CA GLN A 358 -10.15 24.77 -9.59
C GLN A 358 -10.10 26.29 -9.48
N THR A 359 -11.15 26.91 -8.99
CA THR A 359 -11.20 28.36 -8.77
C THR A 359 -10.54 28.76 -7.45
N SER A 360 -9.40 28.13 -7.13
CA SER A 360 -8.82 28.18 -5.79
C SER A 360 -7.71 29.22 -5.66
N GLN A 361 -7.99 30.34 -4.99
CA GLN A 361 -6.93 31.18 -4.44
C GLN A 361 -6.22 30.40 -3.34
N TRP A 362 -4.91 30.18 -3.46
CA TRP A 362 -4.14 29.53 -2.41
C TRP A 362 -4.00 30.46 -1.20
N LYS A 363 -4.08 29.89 0.00
CA LYS A 363 -3.90 30.62 1.26
C LYS A 363 -2.78 30.02 2.07
N LEU A 364 -1.97 30.90 2.65
CA LEU A 364 -1.02 30.53 3.69
C LEU A 364 -1.78 30.36 5.01
N ILE A 365 -1.73 29.16 5.59
CA ILE A 365 -2.45 28.81 6.81
C ILE A 365 -1.52 28.88 8.03
N ASP A 366 -0.36 28.24 7.93
CA ASP A 366 0.70 28.34 8.95
C ASP A 366 1.98 28.78 8.30
N ASN A 367 2.76 29.63 8.98
CA ASN A 367 4.12 29.96 8.58
C ASN A 367 4.94 30.36 9.79
N GLY A 368 5.86 29.50 10.19
CA GLY A 368 6.77 29.77 11.28
C GLY A 368 8.15 29.22 11.01
N ALA A 369 8.93 29.05 12.07
CA ALA A 369 10.34 28.68 11.99
C ALA A 369 10.57 27.23 11.55
N VAL A 370 9.51 26.41 11.53
CA VAL A 370 9.60 24.95 11.34
C VAL A 370 8.94 24.52 10.04
N PHE A 371 7.77 25.04 9.72
CA PHE A 371 7.10 24.71 8.47
C PHE A 371 6.14 25.81 8.01
N ALA A 372 5.77 25.74 6.73
CA ALA A 372 4.66 26.49 6.16
C ALA A 372 3.61 25.52 5.61
N ARG A 373 2.33 25.82 5.83
CA ARG A 373 1.19 25.06 5.30
C ARG A 373 0.32 25.96 4.47
N PHE A 374 -0.03 25.46 3.29
CA PHE A 374 -0.88 26.15 2.33
C PHE A 374 -2.14 25.34 2.09
N SER A 375 -3.25 26.01 1.79
CA SER A 375 -4.50 25.36 1.39
C SER A 375 -5.07 26.05 0.16
N PRO A 376 -5.50 25.29 -0.87
CA PRO A 376 -6.36 25.86 -1.91
C PRO A 376 -7.72 26.19 -1.30
N ASN A 377 -8.22 27.40 -1.53
CA ASN A 377 -9.59 27.79 -1.17
C ASN A 377 -10.53 27.50 -2.34
N GLY A 378 -11.00 26.27 -2.52
CA GLY A 378 -11.98 25.99 -3.56
C GLY A 378 -12.55 24.58 -3.55
N LYS A 379 -13.75 24.45 -4.10
CA LYS A 379 -14.35 23.17 -4.48
C LYS A 379 -13.88 22.84 -5.89
N CYS A 380 -13.50 21.59 -6.14
CA CYS A 380 -13.34 21.12 -7.52
C CYS A 380 -14.73 20.92 -8.10
N SER A 381 -15.00 21.49 -9.28
CA SER A 381 -16.16 21.13 -10.09
C SER A 381 -15.67 20.66 -11.45
N THR A 382 -16.31 19.64 -12.00
CA THR A 382 -16.22 19.38 -13.43
C THR A 382 -16.78 20.60 -14.15
N ALA A 383 -16.08 21.09 -15.17
CA ALA A 383 -16.64 22.15 -16.00
C ALA A 383 -18.00 21.68 -16.54
N PRO A 384 -19.06 22.50 -16.55
CA PRO A 384 -20.32 22.11 -17.16
C PRO A 384 -20.05 21.70 -18.59
N SER A 385 -20.47 20.49 -18.97
CA SER A 385 -20.40 20.02 -20.34
C SER A 385 -21.03 21.07 -21.24
N THR A 386 -20.24 21.74 -22.07
CA THR A 386 -20.79 22.51 -23.17
C THR A 386 -21.43 21.49 -24.09
N ASN A 387 -22.75 21.34 -23.99
CA ASN A 387 -23.55 20.62 -24.96
C ASN A 387 -23.22 21.20 -26.35
N THR A 388 -22.59 20.39 -27.19
CA THR A 388 -22.56 20.58 -28.65
C THR A 388 -23.09 19.33 -29.30
#